data_AF-D7EIM8-F1
#
_entry.id   AF-D7EIM8-F1
#
_cell.length_a   1.000
_cell.length_b   1.000
_cell.length_c   1.000
_cell.angle_alpha   90.00
_cell.angle_beta   90.00
_cell.angle_gamma   90.00
#
_symmetry.space_group_name_H-M   'P 1'
#
loop_
_entity.id
_entity.type
_entity.pdbx_description
1 polymer ?
#
loop_
_entity_poly.entity_id
_entity_poly.type
_entity_poly.pdbx_seq_one_letter_code
_entity_poly.pdbx_strand_id
1 'polypeptide(L)'
;MFAPDEYCKMLIIYGQCNRNANEAAREYARRFPQRTQPSANAFLRLVESTRRTGSLLPQKKGLVGARRRARTPETEEQVTEAFFQDPTTSIRTVSRLHGVSRNSIQRILKENRQHPYHYTRVQHLHPQDYAARVKFCQWLLRQHAENQNFVKTIMFTDESTFTREGVFNIHNNHFWADQNPHVITPNSFQYKFSINLWARILGDRIVRTSYYI
;
A
#
# COMPACT_ATOMS: atom_id res chain seq x y z
N MET A 1 16.16 26.81 -12.89
CA MET A 1 14.90 27.09 -13.62
C MET A 1 14.30 28.30 -12.95
N PHE A 2 13.90 29.32 -13.71
CA PHE A 2 13.41 30.59 -13.14
C PHE A 2 11.96 30.43 -12.66
N ALA A 3 11.55 31.25 -11.70
CA ALA A 3 10.16 31.29 -11.25
C ALA A 3 9.25 31.93 -12.32
N PRO A 4 7.93 31.66 -12.32
CA PRO A 4 6.99 32.28 -13.28
C PRO A 4 7.09 33.81 -13.34
N ASP A 5 7.18 34.45 -12.16
CA ASP A 5 7.37 35.91 -12.02
C ASP A 5 8.68 36.41 -12.65
N GLU A 6 9.75 35.61 -12.57
CA GLU A 6 11.05 35.96 -13.15
C GLU A 6 11.00 35.93 -14.69
N TYR A 7 10.26 34.99 -15.29
CA TYR A 7 10.05 34.94 -16.74
C TYR A 7 9.29 36.18 -17.24
N CYS A 8 8.27 36.63 -16.51
CA CYS A 8 7.56 37.88 -16.83
C CYS A 8 8.52 39.08 -16.80
N LYS A 9 9.33 39.20 -15.75
CA LYS A 9 10.32 40.29 -15.60
C LYS A 9 11.38 40.25 -16.69
N MET A 10 11.85 39.06 -17.06
CA MET A 10 12.79 38.88 -18.16
C MET A 10 12.20 39.38 -19.48
N LEU A 11 10.94 39.05 -19.78
CA LEU A 11 10.28 39.49 -21.02
C LEU A 11 10.09 41.02 -21.06
N ILE A 12 9.69 41.63 -19.94
CA ILE A 12 9.52 43.09 -19.83
C ILE A 12 10.85 43.81 -20.05
N ILE A 13 11.91 43.37 -19.37
CA ILE A 13 13.24 43.99 -19.50
C ILE A 13 13.78 43.82 -20.93
N TYR A 14 13.57 42.66 -21.56
CA TYR A 14 13.94 42.45 -22.95
C TYR A 14 13.22 43.42 -23.91
N GLY A 15 11.94 43.71 -23.65
CA GLY A 15 11.20 44.74 -24.38
C GLY A 15 11.76 46.15 -24.17
N GLN A 16 12.12 46.51 -22.93
CA GLN A 16 12.70 47.81 -22.58
C GLN A 16 14.08 48.04 -23.19
N CYS A 17 14.88 46.98 -23.33
CA CYS A 17 16.20 47.02 -23.97
C CYS A 17 16.13 46.90 -25.50
N ASN A 18 15.03 47.36 -26.13
CA ASN A 18 14.83 47.32 -27.58
C ASN A 18 15.11 45.95 -28.23
N ARG A 19 14.74 44.85 -27.53
CA ARG A 19 14.98 43.46 -27.96
C ARG A 19 16.47 43.09 -28.09
N ASN A 20 17.35 43.77 -27.36
CA ASN A 20 18.76 43.40 -27.23
C ASN A 20 18.97 42.49 -26.01
N ALA A 21 19.26 41.21 -26.26
CA ALA A 21 19.41 40.20 -25.22
C ALA A 21 20.62 40.44 -24.30
N ASN A 22 21.70 41.02 -24.82
CA ASN A 22 22.91 41.30 -24.04
C ASN A 22 22.69 42.47 -23.08
N GLU A 23 22.03 43.53 -23.55
CA GLU A 23 21.65 44.64 -22.67
C GLU A 23 20.59 44.22 -21.66
N ALA A 24 19.61 43.41 -22.06
CA ALA A 24 18.59 42.89 -21.16
C ALA A 24 19.20 42.06 -20.02
N ALA A 25 20.23 41.24 -20.31
CA ALA A 25 20.93 40.47 -19.27
C ALA A 25 21.69 41.39 -18.30
N ARG A 26 22.35 42.44 -18.79
CA ARG A 26 23.05 43.44 -17.95
C ARG A 26 22.06 44.23 -17.08
N GLU A 27 20.97 44.71 -17.65
CA GLU A 27 19.93 45.44 -16.92
C GLU A 27 19.23 44.54 -15.89
N TYR A 28 19.00 43.27 -16.20
CA TYR A 28 18.45 42.31 -15.25
C TYR A 28 19.39 42.11 -14.05
N ALA A 29 20.69 41.95 -14.31
CA ALA A 29 21.70 41.84 -13.27
C ALA A 29 21.82 43.10 -12.41
N ARG A 30 21.71 44.28 -13.03
CA ARG A 30 21.71 45.56 -12.32
C ARG A 30 20.49 45.72 -11.40
N ARG A 31 19.31 45.33 -11.87
CA ARG A 31 18.05 45.49 -11.11
C ARG A 31 17.83 44.41 -10.06
N PHE A 32 18.36 43.21 -10.27
CA PHE A 32 18.18 42.06 -9.37
C PHE A 32 19.52 41.38 -9.05
N PRO A 33 20.43 42.04 -8.32
CA PRO A 33 21.76 41.49 -8.03
C PRO A 33 21.73 40.22 -7.18
N GLN A 34 20.70 40.05 -6.34
CA GLN A 34 20.55 38.89 -5.44
C GLN A 34 19.91 37.65 -6.09
N ARG A 35 19.57 37.70 -7.39
CA ARG A 35 18.89 36.59 -8.10
C ARG A 35 19.83 35.82 -9.01
N THR A 36 19.38 34.67 -9.48
CA THR A 36 20.10 33.92 -10.52
C THR A 36 20.12 34.75 -11.80
N GLN A 37 21.30 34.95 -12.39
CA GLN A 37 21.46 35.82 -13.54
C GLN A 37 21.17 35.08 -14.86
N PRO A 38 20.13 35.46 -15.62
CA PRO A 38 19.86 34.88 -16.91
C PRO A 38 20.94 35.30 -17.92
N SER A 39 21.41 34.35 -18.72
CA SER A 39 22.27 34.65 -19.87
C SER A 39 21.45 35.27 -21.01
N ALA A 40 22.11 35.99 -21.93
CA ALA A 40 21.45 36.53 -23.12
C ALA A 40 20.67 35.44 -23.91
N ASN A 41 21.24 34.23 -24.00
CA ASN A 41 20.58 33.07 -24.60
C ASN A 41 19.29 32.64 -23.86
N ALA A 42 19.19 32.87 -22.56
CA ALA A 42 17.97 32.57 -21.81
C ALA A 42 16.81 33.49 -22.22
N PHE A 43 17.08 34.78 -22.50
CA PHE A 43 16.08 35.71 -23.03
C PHE A 43 15.63 35.34 -24.44
N LEU A 44 16.57 34.99 -25.32
CA LEU A 44 16.25 34.55 -26.67
C LEU A 44 15.40 33.29 -26.68
N ARG A 45 15.79 32.27 -25.89
CA ARG A 45 15.02 31.02 -25.74
C ARG A 45 13.63 31.27 -25.14
N LEU A 46 13.51 32.18 -24.19
CA LEU A 46 12.22 32.55 -23.61
C LEU A 46 11.30 33.12 -24.68
N VAL A 47 11.75 34.15 -25.41
CA VAL A 47 10.95 34.81 -26.46
C VAL A 47 10.57 33.84 -27.57
N GLU A 48 11.52 33.04 -28.04
CA GLU A 48 11.28 32.03 -29.07
C GLU A 48 10.28 30.95 -28.59
N SER A 49 10.46 30.43 -27.38
CA SER A 49 9.56 29.45 -26.80
C SER A 49 8.15 30.02 -26.62
N THR A 50 8.03 31.23 -26.08
CA THR A 50 6.74 31.91 -25.88
C THR A 50 6.06 32.22 -27.20
N ARG A 51 6.79 32.65 -28.23
CA ARG A 51 6.22 32.84 -29.58
C ARG A 51 5.69 31.52 -30.15
N ARG A 52 6.39 30.41 -29.90
CA ARG A 52 6.05 29.09 -30.45
C ARG A 52 4.90 28.40 -29.71
N THR A 53 4.83 28.52 -28.38
CA THR A 53 3.88 27.76 -27.53
C THR A 53 2.82 28.62 -26.86
N GLY A 54 2.95 29.96 -26.89
CA GLY A 54 2.09 30.88 -26.14
C GLY A 54 2.33 30.86 -24.62
N SER A 55 3.29 30.07 -24.12
CA SER A 55 3.57 29.93 -22.69
C SER A 55 4.90 30.55 -22.30
N LEU A 56 4.92 31.27 -21.17
CA LEU A 56 6.15 31.79 -20.54
C LEU A 56 6.90 30.70 -19.75
N LEU A 57 6.19 29.63 -19.37
CA LEU A 57 6.80 28.53 -18.66
C LEU A 57 7.49 27.59 -19.65
N PRO A 58 8.70 27.10 -19.34
CA PRO A 58 9.32 26.07 -20.15
C PRO A 58 8.35 24.89 -20.24
N GLN A 59 8.00 24.49 -21.46
CA GLN A 59 7.41 23.17 -21.64
C GLN A 59 8.38 22.18 -21.01
N LYS A 60 7.91 21.44 -20.01
CA LYS A 60 8.62 20.24 -19.56
C LYS A 60 8.74 19.38 -20.81
N LYS A 61 9.89 19.40 -21.50
CA LYS A 61 10.26 18.38 -22.49
C LYS A 61 10.01 17.09 -21.74
N GLY A 62 9.00 16.36 -22.18
CA GLY A 62 8.24 15.52 -21.28
C GLY A 62 9.16 14.73 -20.37
N LEU A 63 8.83 14.73 -19.07
CA LEU A 63 9.00 13.54 -18.27
C LEU A 63 8.10 12.44 -18.88
N VAL A 64 8.24 12.16 -20.18
CA VAL A 64 7.95 10.87 -20.75
C VAL A 64 9.02 10.02 -20.10
N GLY A 65 8.68 9.49 -18.92
CA GLY A 65 9.54 8.56 -18.19
C GLY A 65 10.11 7.58 -19.22
N ALA A 66 11.41 7.30 -19.11
CA ALA A 66 12.16 6.47 -20.03
C ALA A 66 11.24 5.43 -20.70
N ARG A 67 11.14 5.48 -22.04
CA ARG A 67 10.30 4.57 -22.85
C ARG A 67 10.30 3.20 -22.19
N ARG A 68 9.12 2.66 -21.86
CA ARG A 68 8.91 1.35 -21.21
C ARG A 68 9.52 0.24 -22.08
N ARG A 69 10.85 0.06 -22.07
CA ARG A 69 11.53 -0.88 -23.00
C ARG A 69 11.32 -2.35 -22.62
N ALA A 70 10.98 -2.63 -21.35
CA ALA A 70 10.86 -4.00 -20.83
C ALA A 70 9.41 -4.45 -20.56
N ARG A 71 8.42 -3.59 -20.83
CA ARG A 71 7.02 -3.84 -20.48
C ARG A 71 6.18 -3.53 -21.71
N THR A 72 6.04 -4.54 -22.55
CA THR A 72 5.18 -4.46 -23.74
C THR A 72 3.74 -4.79 -23.34
N PRO A 73 2.71 -4.29 -24.05
CA PRO A 73 1.32 -4.60 -23.75
C PRO A 73 1.06 -6.10 -23.63
N GLU A 74 1.73 -6.91 -24.46
CA GLU A 74 1.61 -8.37 -24.48
C GLU A 74 2.15 -8.99 -23.17
N THR A 75 3.27 -8.48 -22.63
CA THR A 75 3.78 -8.96 -21.33
C THR A 75 2.88 -8.55 -20.16
N GLU A 76 2.23 -7.38 -20.24
CA GLU A 76 1.27 -6.94 -19.22
C GLU A 76 0.02 -7.83 -19.22
N GLU A 77 -0.48 -8.16 -20.41
CA GLU A 77 -1.63 -9.04 -20.62
C GLU A 77 -1.33 -10.45 -20.10
N GLN A 78 -0.20 -11.05 -20.49
CA GLN A 78 0.19 -12.38 -20.01
C GLN A 78 0.31 -12.48 -18.49
N VAL A 79 0.92 -11.47 -17.85
CA VAL A 79 1.05 -11.43 -16.39
C VAL A 79 -0.34 -11.29 -15.75
N THR A 80 -1.19 -10.41 -16.27
CA THR A 80 -2.52 -10.17 -15.70
C THR A 80 -3.41 -11.40 -15.86
N GLU A 81 -3.35 -12.06 -17.01
CA GLU A 81 -4.08 -13.30 -17.30
C GLU A 81 -3.65 -14.43 -16.36
N ALA A 82 -2.35 -14.58 -16.09
CA ALA A 82 -1.87 -15.60 -15.16
C ALA A 82 -2.46 -15.47 -13.74
N PHE A 83 -2.57 -14.23 -13.23
CA PHE A 83 -3.19 -13.96 -11.93
C PHE A 83 -4.73 -14.00 -11.97
N PHE A 84 -5.35 -13.82 -13.13
CA PHE A 84 -6.78 -13.99 -13.30
C PHE A 84 -7.16 -15.48 -13.28
N GLN A 85 -6.39 -16.32 -13.96
CA GLN A 85 -6.59 -17.77 -14.00
C GLN A 85 -6.33 -18.44 -12.65
N ASP A 86 -5.26 -18.04 -11.94
CA ASP A 86 -4.99 -18.50 -10.58
C ASP A 86 -4.57 -17.33 -9.67
N PRO A 87 -5.51 -16.79 -8.88
CA PRO A 87 -5.24 -15.73 -7.90
C PRO A 87 -4.27 -16.14 -6.78
N THR A 88 -4.01 -17.43 -6.59
CA THR A 88 -3.14 -17.96 -5.53
C THR A 88 -1.68 -18.12 -5.98
N THR A 89 -1.40 -17.95 -7.28
CA THR A 89 -0.07 -18.09 -7.83
C THR A 89 0.89 -17.02 -7.28
N SER A 90 2.17 -17.39 -7.10
CA SER A 90 3.20 -16.48 -6.61
C SER A 90 3.83 -15.64 -7.72
N ILE A 91 4.25 -14.41 -7.40
CA ILE A 91 5.05 -13.56 -8.29
C ILE A 91 6.31 -14.29 -8.82
N ARG A 92 6.91 -15.19 -8.02
CA ARG A 92 8.08 -15.98 -8.43
C ARG A 92 7.73 -16.99 -9.51
N THR A 93 6.56 -17.62 -9.42
CA THR A 93 6.08 -18.59 -10.40
C THR A 93 5.83 -17.91 -11.74
N VAL A 94 5.06 -16.80 -11.75
CA VAL A 94 4.79 -16.02 -12.97
C VAL A 94 6.06 -15.47 -13.59
N SER A 95 7.02 -15.04 -12.76
CA SER A 95 8.34 -14.57 -13.22
C SER A 95 9.11 -15.64 -14.00
N ARG A 96 9.09 -16.90 -13.52
CA ARG A 96 9.72 -18.03 -14.20
C ARG A 96 8.98 -18.44 -15.46
N LEU A 97 7.65 -18.41 -15.43
CA LEU A 97 6.79 -18.82 -16.55
C LEU A 97 6.92 -17.89 -17.75
N HIS A 98 6.92 -16.57 -17.52
CA HIS A 98 6.91 -15.56 -18.60
C HIS A 98 8.26 -14.87 -18.82
N GLY A 99 9.30 -15.23 -18.07
CA GLY A 99 10.62 -14.60 -18.18
C GLY A 99 10.66 -13.12 -17.75
N VAL A 100 9.64 -12.64 -17.05
CA VAL A 100 9.53 -11.24 -16.61
C VAL A 100 10.14 -11.09 -15.22
N SER A 101 10.88 -10.00 -14.99
CA SER A 101 11.43 -9.72 -13.65
C SER A 101 10.33 -9.53 -12.60
N ARG A 102 10.56 -10.01 -11.38
CA ARG A 102 9.61 -9.89 -10.25
C ARG A 102 9.18 -8.45 -9.97
N ASN A 103 10.12 -7.50 -10.09
CA ASN A 103 9.84 -6.07 -9.88
C ASN A 103 8.89 -5.52 -10.96
N SER A 104 9.01 -5.99 -12.20
CA SER A 104 8.10 -5.61 -13.28
C SER A 104 6.69 -6.15 -13.04
N ILE A 105 6.58 -7.43 -12.66
CA ILE A 105 5.30 -8.06 -12.27
C ILE A 105 4.64 -7.30 -11.12
N GLN A 106 5.38 -6.98 -10.06
CA GLN A 106 4.82 -6.23 -8.93
C GLN A 106 4.31 -4.84 -9.33
N ARG A 107 4.99 -4.16 -10.26
CA ARG A 107 4.51 -2.89 -10.83
C ARG A 107 3.26 -3.07 -11.69
N ILE A 108 3.20 -4.13 -12.49
CA ILE A 108 2.01 -4.50 -13.29
C ILE A 108 0.80 -4.67 -12.36
N LEU A 109 0.93 -5.52 -11.34
CA LEU A 109 -0.14 -5.79 -10.38
C LEU A 109 -0.60 -4.51 -9.68
N LYS A 110 0.33 -3.67 -9.23
CA LYS A 110 0.01 -2.41 -8.55
C LYS A 110 -0.74 -1.43 -9.46
N GLU A 111 -0.34 -1.29 -10.72
CA GLU A 111 -1.02 -0.40 -11.68
C GLU A 111 -2.41 -0.94 -12.05
N ASN A 112 -2.57 -2.27 -12.12
CA ASN A 112 -3.85 -2.94 -12.34
C ASN A 112 -4.70 -3.10 -11.06
N ARG A 113 -4.31 -2.45 -9.95
CA ARG A 113 -5.01 -2.49 -8.65
C ARG A 113 -5.20 -3.91 -8.08
N GLN A 114 -4.32 -4.84 -8.43
CA GLN A 114 -4.26 -6.16 -7.83
C GLN A 114 -3.34 -6.12 -6.62
N HIS A 115 -3.90 -6.48 -5.47
CA HIS A 115 -3.23 -6.46 -4.17
C HIS A 115 -3.20 -7.86 -3.55
N PRO A 116 -2.10 -8.25 -2.91
CA PRO A 116 -2.09 -9.47 -2.12
C PRO A 116 -2.95 -9.27 -0.86
N TYR A 117 -3.84 -10.21 -0.60
CA TYR A 117 -4.60 -10.29 0.63
C TYR A 117 -4.14 -11.47 1.47
N HIS A 118 -4.14 -11.32 2.79
CA HIS A 118 -3.84 -12.41 3.70
C HIS A 118 -5.08 -13.25 3.94
N TYR A 119 -4.92 -14.58 3.90
CA TYR A 119 -5.97 -15.49 4.31
C TYR A 119 -6.27 -15.31 5.80
N THR A 120 -7.53 -15.08 6.14
CA THR A 120 -8.00 -15.15 7.52
C THR A 120 -8.30 -16.60 7.85
N ARG A 121 -7.66 -17.14 8.88
CA ARG A 121 -8.01 -18.46 9.41
C ARG A 121 -9.38 -18.36 10.08
N VAL A 122 -10.36 -19.06 9.53
CA VAL A 122 -11.70 -19.21 10.10
C VAL A 122 -11.97 -20.70 10.33
N GLN A 123 -12.88 -21.02 11.25
CA GLN A 123 -13.33 -22.39 11.43
C GLN A 123 -13.98 -22.90 10.14
N HIS A 124 -13.75 -24.17 9.82
CA HIS A 124 -14.40 -24.82 8.68
C HIS A 124 -15.89 -24.99 8.99
N LEU A 125 -16.75 -24.38 8.17
CA LEU A 125 -18.21 -24.47 8.31
C LEU A 125 -18.75 -25.48 7.31
N HIS A 126 -19.64 -26.35 7.75
CA HIS A 126 -20.41 -27.19 6.85
C HIS A 126 -21.50 -26.37 6.14
N PRO A 127 -21.94 -26.74 4.93
CA PRO A 127 -22.98 -26.03 4.19
C PRO A 127 -24.28 -25.80 4.99
N GLN A 128 -24.65 -26.73 5.88
CA GLN A 128 -25.83 -26.60 6.74
C GLN A 128 -25.68 -25.50 7.81
N ASP A 129 -24.46 -25.25 8.28
CA ASP A 129 -24.18 -24.28 9.35
C ASP A 129 -24.50 -22.86 8.91
N TYR A 130 -24.31 -22.53 7.63
CA TYR A 130 -24.60 -21.19 7.10
C TYR A 130 -26.06 -20.79 7.35
N ALA A 131 -27.00 -21.68 7.01
CA ALA A 131 -28.43 -21.43 7.22
C ALA A 131 -28.78 -21.35 8.70
N ALA A 132 -28.20 -22.23 9.53
CA ALA A 132 -28.42 -22.21 10.99
C ALA A 132 -27.91 -20.90 11.62
N ARG A 133 -26.71 -20.45 11.23
CA ARG A 133 -26.11 -19.19 11.71
C ARG A 133 -26.92 -17.97 11.29
N VAL A 134 -27.38 -17.91 10.04
CA VAL A 134 -28.25 -16.80 9.58
C VAL A 134 -29.56 -16.76 10.35
N LYS A 135 -30.22 -17.92 10.54
CA LYS A 135 -31.46 -18.02 11.33
C LYS A 135 -31.23 -17.55 12.76
N PHE A 136 -30.13 -17.97 13.39
CA PHE A 136 -29.76 -17.52 14.74
C PHE A 136 -29.54 -16.01 14.80
N CYS A 137 -28.77 -15.43 13.88
CA CYS A 137 -28.54 -13.98 13.82
C CYS A 137 -29.85 -13.20 13.63
N GLN A 138 -30.74 -13.65 12.73
CA GLN A 138 -32.04 -13.01 12.52
C GLN A 138 -32.97 -13.13 13.74
N TRP A 139 -32.93 -14.27 14.44
CA TRP A 139 -33.64 -14.43 15.70
C TRP A 139 -33.09 -13.48 16.78
N LEU A 140 -31.77 -13.42 16.94
CA LEU A 140 -31.11 -12.55 17.91
C LEU A 140 -31.42 -11.06 17.67
N LEU A 141 -31.41 -10.63 16.40
CA LEU A 141 -31.79 -9.27 16.01
C LEU A 141 -33.25 -8.94 16.37
N ARG A 142 -34.18 -9.89 16.19
CA ARG A 142 -35.59 -9.70 16.58
C ARG A 142 -35.75 -9.57 18.10
N GLN A 143 -35.10 -10.44 18.86
CA GLN A 143 -35.12 -10.37 20.33
C GLN A 143 -34.52 -9.05 20.84
N HIS A 144 -33.47 -8.55 20.18
CA HIS A 144 -32.89 -7.25 20.52
C HIS A 144 -33.81 -6.07 20.16
N ALA A 145 -34.59 -6.17 19.07
CA ALA A 145 -35.57 -5.15 18.71
C ALA A 145 -36.73 -5.06 19.71
N GLU A 146 -37.17 -6.20 20.25
CA GLU A 146 -38.20 -6.26 21.30
C GLU A 146 -37.66 -5.79 22.66
N ASN A 147 -36.42 -6.16 22.99
CA ASN A 147 -35.75 -5.76 24.22
C ASN A 147 -34.28 -5.41 23.97
N GLN A 148 -33.96 -4.12 24.00
CA GLN A 148 -32.58 -3.63 23.79
C GLN A 148 -31.57 -4.21 24.79
N ASN A 149 -32.01 -4.62 25.98
CA ASN A 149 -31.13 -5.24 26.98
C ASN A 149 -31.03 -6.77 26.87
N PHE A 150 -31.70 -7.40 25.91
CA PHE A 150 -31.70 -8.85 25.75
C PHE A 150 -30.29 -9.45 25.69
N VAL A 151 -29.38 -8.85 24.91
CA VAL A 151 -28.00 -9.35 24.78
C VAL A 151 -27.26 -9.38 26.12
N LYS A 152 -27.54 -8.44 27.04
CA LYS A 152 -26.94 -8.41 28.38
C LYS A 152 -27.45 -9.54 29.28
N THR A 153 -28.59 -10.14 28.95
CA THR A 153 -29.16 -11.30 29.66
C THR A 153 -28.64 -12.63 29.15
N ILE A 154 -27.98 -12.65 27.98
CA ILE A 154 -27.36 -13.86 27.44
C ILE A 154 -26.08 -14.16 28.24
N MET A 155 -26.00 -15.36 28.78
CA MET A 155 -24.79 -15.89 29.41
C MET A 155 -23.93 -16.57 28.35
N PHE A 156 -22.78 -15.99 28.06
CA PHE A 156 -21.77 -16.60 27.19
C PHE A 156 -20.89 -17.53 28.00
N THR A 157 -20.62 -18.70 27.45
CA THR A 157 -19.75 -19.69 28.07
C THR A 157 -18.78 -20.21 27.04
N ASP A 158 -17.51 -20.24 27.37
CA ASP A 158 -16.49 -20.81 26.50
C ASP A 158 -15.37 -21.45 27.33
N GLU A 159 -14.61 -22.30 26.66
CA GLU A 159 -13.47 -22.99 27.21
C GLU A 159 -12.18 -22.51 26.54
N SER A 160 -11.17 -22.18 27.35
CA SER A 160 -9.87 -21.77 26.85
C SER A 160 -8.77 -22.61 27.48
N THR A 161 -7.95 -23.23 26.64
CA THR A 161 -6.79 -23.99 27.07
C THR A 161 -5.58 -23.07 27.21
N PHE A 162 -5.03 -22.99 28.41
CA PHE A 162 -3.76 -22.33 28.70
C PHE A 162 -2.67 -23.38 28.78
N THR A 163 -1.59 -23.20 28.03
CA THR A 163 -0.41 -24.06 28.14
C THR A 163 0.78 -23.22 28.57
N ARG A 164 1.80 -23.87 29.16
CA ARG A 164 3.03 -23.18 29.63
C ARG A 164 3.77 -22.45 28.50
N GLU A 165 3.51 -22.84 27.26
CA GLU A 165 4.07 -22.28 26.04
C GLU A 165 3.64 -20.84 25.73
N GLY A 166 2.56 -20.34 26.37
CA GLY A 166 1.97 -19.05 26.01
C GLY A 166 1.39 -19.04 24.58
N VAL A 167 0.76 -17.93 24.18
CA VAL A 167 0.26 -17.77 22.81
C VAL A 167 1.46 -17.51 21.89
N PHE A 168 2.09 -18.58 21.39
CA PHE A 168 3.20 -18.49 20.45
C PHE A 168 2.73 -17.84 19.13
N ASN A 169 2.95 -16.53 19.01
CA ASN A 169 2.81 -15.85 17.72
C ASN A 169 4.08 -16.07 16.89
N ILE A 170 4.07 -17.11 16.06
CA ILE A 170 5.19 -17.48 15.17
C ILE A 170 5.60 -16.30 14.28
N HIS A 171 4.69 -15.36 13.98
CA HIS A 171 4.99 -14.17 13.19
C HIS A 171 5.94 -13.18 13.90
N ASN A 172 6.12 -13.29 15.21
CA ASN A 172 7.04 -12.43 15.97
C ASN A 172 8.43 -13.03 16.16
N ASN A 173 8.65 -14.31 15.80
CA ASN A 173 9.97 -14.94 15.90
C ASN A 173 10.80 -14.63 14.65
N HIS A 174 11.75 -13.70 14.79
CA HIS A 174 12.70 -13.36 13.74
C HIS A 174 14.10 -13.76 14.16
N PHE A 175 14.74 -14.60 13.34
CA PHE A 175 16.16 -14.91 13.47
C PHE A 175 16.89 -14.27 12.29
N TRP A 176 17.71 -13.27 12.57
CA TRP A 176 18.49 -12.55 11.55
C TRP A 176 19.86 -13.21 11.41
N ALA A 177 20.20 -13.70 10.22
CA ALA A 177 21.51 -14.27 9.91
C ALA A 177 21.88 -14.06 8.44
N ASP A 178 23.19 -13.99 8.17
CA ASP A 178 23.78 -13.75 6.85
C ASP A 178 23.67 -14.99 5.93
N GLN A 179 23.60 -16.19 6.51
CA GLN A 179 23.30 -17.45 5.82
C GLN A 179 22.28 -18.27 6.60
N ASN A 180 21.54 -19.16 5.91
CA ASN A 180 20.45 -19.95 6.50
C ASN A 180 20.98 -20.81 7.67
N PRO A 181 20.59 -20.50 8.93
CA PRO A 181 21.20 -21.10 10.10
C PRO A 181 20.55 -22.43 10.51
N HIS A 182 19.55 -22.92 9.77
CA HIS A 182 18.78 -24.13 10.10
C HIS A 182 18.32 -24.14 11.57
N VAL A 183 17.81 -23.00 12.05
CA VAL A 183 17.42 -22.85 13.47
C VAL A 183 16.26 -23.79 13.78
N ILE A 184 16.56 -24.81 14.56
CA ILE A 184 15.59 -25.75 15.13
C ILE A 184 15.23 -25.21 16.50
N THR A 185 13.98 -24.84 16.69
CA THR A 185 13.44 -24.58 18.04
C THR A 185 12.77 -25.87 18.51
N PRO A 186 13.18 -26.46 19.64
CA PRO A 186 12.55 -27.69 20.13
C PRO A 186 11.08 -27.40 20.44
N ASN A 187 10.19 -28.00 19.66
CA ASN A 187 8.75 -27.81 19.79
C ASN A 187 8.09 -29.09 20.30
N SER A 188 8.43 -29.53 21.51
CA SER A 188 7.66 -30.51 22.30
C SER A 188 8.47 -30.97 23.52
N PHE A 189 7.99 -30.65 24.72
CA PHE A 189 8.31 -31.46 25.90
C PHE A 189 7.44 -32.72 25.88
N GLN A 190 7.98 -33.86 26.28
CA GLN A 190 7.28 -35.15 26.30
C GLN A 190 6.07 -35.16 27.26
N TYR A 191 6.06 -34.24 28.23
CA TYR A 191 4.91 -33.89 29.07
C TYR A 191 4.58 -32.41 28.88
N LYS A 192 3.39 -32.12 28.36
CA LYS A 192 2.86 -30.75 28.22
C LYS A 192 1.88 -30.49 29.35
N PHE A 193 2.08 -29.40 30.07
CA PHE A 193 1.11 -28.92 31.05
C PHE A 193 0.10 -28.01 30.36
N SER A 194 -1.17 -28.39 30.41
CA SER A 194 -2.31 -27.58 29.98
C SER A 194 -3.28 -27.43 31.15
N ILE A 195 -3.83 -26.23 31.32
CA ILE A 195 -5.00 -25.99 32.16
C ILE A 195 -6.12 -25.56 31.23
N ASN A 196 -7.27 -26.23 31.30
CA ASN A 196 -8.48 -25.77 30.66
C ASN A 196 -9.26 -24.88 31.63
N LEU A 197 -9.49 -23.64 31.23
CA LEU A 197 -10.32 -22.69 31.96
C LEU A 197 -11.68 -22.60 31.30
N TRP A 198 -12.72 -22.73 32.10
CA TRP A 198 -14.10 -22.53 31.69
C TRP A 198 -14.63 -21.27 32.36
N ALA A 199 -15.18 -20.34 31.57
CA ALA A 199 -15.67 -19.07 32.08
C ALA A 199 -17.12 -18.81 31.63
N ARG A 200 -17.93 -18.31 32.57
CA ARG A 200 -19.28 -17.78 32.30
C ARG A 200 -19.25 -16.26 32.37
N ILE A 201 -19.67 -15.61 31.30
CA ILE A 201 -19.73 -14.15 31.18
C ILE A 201 -21.19 -13.74 31.00
N LEU A 202 -21.65 -12.77 31.80
CA LEU A 202 -22.99 -12.19 31.72
C LEU A 202 -22.86 -10.66 31.69
N GLY A 203 -23.28 -10.06 30.60
CA GLY A 203 -23.11 -8.61 30.39
C GLY A 203 -21.63 -8.22 30.47
N ASP A 204 -21.28 -7.40 31.46
CA ASP A 204 -19.95 -6.88 31.73
C ASP A 204 -19.21 -7.63 32.86
N ARG A 205 -19.75 -8.75 33.35
CA ARG A 205 -19.23 -9.47 34.53
C ARG A 205 -18.87 -10.91 34.21
N ILE A 206 -17.76 -11.36 34.80
CA ILE A 206 -17.42 -12.79 34.89
C ILE A 206 -18.19 -13.36 36.09
N VAL A 207 -19.10 -14.29 35.82
CA VAL A 207 -19.98 -14.88 36.84
C VAL A 207 -19.29 -16.02 37.58
N ARG A 208 -18.60 -16.89 36.84
CA ARG A 208 -17.90 -18.04 37.41
C ARG A 208 -16.77 -18.48 36.50
N THR A 209 -15.66 -18.85 37.11
CA THR A 209 -14.54 -19.55 36.47
C THR A 209 -14.32 -20.89 37.16
N SER A 210 -14.10 -21.94 36.38
CA SER A 210 -13.65 -23.25 36.85
C SER A 210 -12.52 -23.73 35.98
N TYR A 211 -11.57 -24.48 36.53
CA TYR A 211 -10.47 -25.01 35.75
C TYR A 211 -10.27 -26.50 36.03
N TYR A 212 -9.67 -27.18 35.07
CA TYR A 212 -9.22 -28.56 35.19
C TYR A 212 -7.91 -28.74 34.42
N ILE A 213 -7.13 -29.76 34.80
CA ILE A 213 -5.81 -30.08 34.22
C ILE A 213 -5.96 -31.26 33.27
#